data_AF-A0AAT9S4S0-F1
#
_entry.id   AF-A0AAT9S4S0-F1
#
_cell.length_a   1.000
_cell.length_b   1.000
_cell.length_c   1.000
_cell.angle_alpha   90.00
_cell.angle_beta   90.00
_cell.angle_gamma   90.00
#
_symmetry.space_group_name_H-M   'P 1'
#
loop_
_entity.id
_entity.type
_entity.pdbx_description
1 polymer ?
#
loop_
_entity_poly.entity_id
_entity_poly.type
_entity_poly.pdbx_seq_one_letter_code
_entity_poly.pdbx_strand_id
1 'polypeptide(L)'
;MTADFSLGRPECFMAVANTGSMSAAAVRCHPSQTGISTAITDLERRLGVQLLVRRRAKGVHETGAEAGLACTTVRSSKPYAILSPGHTLAGRAAVSLTELADEPLIVQPERRRP
;
A
#
# COMPACT_ATOMS: atom_id res chain seq x y z
N MET A 1 19.50 -11.30 5.98
CA MET A 1 19.18 -10.30 4.94
C MET A 1 17.67 -10.03 5.02
N THR A 2 17.30 -8.94 5.69
CA THR A 2 15.95 -8.71 6.23
C THR A 2 15.05 -8.07 5.16
N ALA A 3 14.13 -8.84 4.58
CA ALA A 3 13.15 -8.29 3.65
C ALA A 3 12.00 -7.61 4.42
N ASP A 4 12.20 -6.34 4.73
CA ASP A 4 11.26 -5.42 5.37
C ASP A 4 10.03 -5.15 4.48
N PHE A 5 9.03 -6.03 4.42
CA PHE A 5 7.81 -5.75 3.66
C PHE A 5 6.87 -4.89 4.51
N SER A 6 7.19 -3.61 4.59
CA SER A 6 6.28 -2.58 5.11
C SER A 6 5.13 -2.41 4.13
N LEU A 7 3.90 -2.68 4.58
CA LEU A 7 2.67 -2.73 3.76
C LEU A 7 2.43 -1.46 2.92
N GLY A 8 3.01 -0.30 3.27
CA GLY A 8 2.81 0.96 2.54
C GLY A 8 3.57 1.13 1.20
N ARG A 9 4.65 0.39 0.93
CA ARG A 9 5.47 0.60 -0.29
C ARG A 9 4.84 0.07 -1.58
N PRO A 10 4.29 -1.15 -1.65
CA PRO A 10 3.59 -1.62 -2.85
C PRO A 10 2.32 -0.82 -3.12
N GLU A 11 1.64 -0.33 -2.08
CA GLU A 11 0.44 0.50 -2.21
C GLU A 11 0.73 1.82 -2.93
N CYS A 12 1.86 2.48 -2.59
CA CYS A 12 2.31 3.69 -3.27
C CYS A 12 2.56 3.43 -4.77
N PHE A 13 3.21 2.32 -5.11
CA PHE A 13 3.45 1.93 -6.51
C PHE A 13 2.13 1.67 -7.24
N MET A 14 1.24 0.86 -6.68
CA MET A 14 -0.08 0.58 -7.25
C MET A 14 -0.91 1.85 -7.43
N ALA A 15 -0.80 2.82 -6.52
CA ALA A 15 -1.50 4.10 -6.63
C ALA A 15 -0.94 4.97 -7.77
N VAL A 16 0.38 4.99 -7.98
CA VAL A 16 1.01 5.72 -9.10
C VAL A 16 0.74 5.02 -10.42
N ALA A 17 0.81 3.70 -10.47
CA ALA A 17 0.46 2.89 -11.64
C ALA A 17 -0.97 3.15 -12.11
N ASN A 18 -1.94 3.16 -11.18
CA ASN A 18 -3.35 3.41 -11.50
C ASN A 18 -3.64 4.86 -11.92
N THR A 19 -2.91 5.84 -11.37
CA THR A 19 -3.19 7.27 -11.65
C THR A 19 -2.30 7.87 -12.74
N GLY A 20 -1.20 7.21 -13.09
CA GLY A 20 -0.17 7.75 -13.97
C GLY A 20 0.52 9.01 -13.42
N SER A 21 0.35 9.34 -12.13
CA SER A 21 0.81 10.59 -11.54
C SER A 21 1.18 10.46 -10.07
N MET A 22 2.39 10.92 -9.72
CA MET A 22 2.86 10.98 -8.33
C MET A 22 1.97 11.86 -7.45
N SER A 23 1.49 12.99 -7.98
CA SER A 23 0.65 13.93 -7.23
C SER A 23 -0.76 13.38 -7.01
N ALA A 24 -1.35 12.70 -8.01
CA ALA A 24 -2.66 12.09 -7.86
C ALA A 24 -2.64 10.86 -6.93
N ALA A 25 -1.55 10.09 -6.95
CA ALA A 25 -1.35 8.99 -6.00
C ALA A 25 -1.22 9.49 -4.54
N ALA A 26 -0.59 10.65 -4.33
CA ALA A 26 -0.38 11.24 -2.99
C ALA A 26 -1.71 11.55 -2.30
N VAL A 27 -2.66 12.08 -3.07
CA VAL A 27 -4.03 12.34 -2.60
C VAL A 27 -4.74 11.05 -2.17
N ARG A 28 -4.46 9.91 -2.81
CA ARG A 28 -5.13 8.63 -2.52
C ARG A 28 -4.52 7.84 -1.36
N CYS A 29 -3.20 7.87 -1.22
CA CYS A 29 -2.51 7.07 -0.21
C CYS A 29 -2.34 7.79 1.14
N HIS A 30 -2.62 9.10 1.23
CA HIS A 30 -2.29 10.00 2.35
C HIS A 30 -0.80 10.35 2.63
N PRO A 31 0.24 9.99 1.83
CA PRO A 31 1.57 10.57 1.95
C PRO A 31 1.71 11.86 1.13
N SER A 32 2.68 12.70 1.47
CA SER A 32 3.09 13.82 0.61
C SER A 32 3.67 13.31 -0.71
N GLN A 33 3.64 14.13 -1.77
CA GLN A 33 4.24 13.79 -3.07
C GLN A 33 5.73 13.41 -2.96
N THR A 34 6.48 14.10 -2.09
CA THR A 34 7.88 13.76 -1.76
C THR A 34 7.96 12.40 -1.06
N GLY A 35 7.02 12.11 -0.16
CA GLY A 35 6.88 10.81 0.50
C GLY A 35 6.66 9.67 -0.51
N ILE A 36 5.77 9.86 -1.49
CA ILE A 36 5.59 8.88 -2.58
C ILE A 36 6.86 8.70 -3.39
N SER A 37 7.50 9.78 -3.82
CA SER A 37 8.72 9.67 -4.63
C SER A 37 9.82 8.89 -3.90
N THR A 38 9.98 9.12 -2.59
CA THR A 38 10.93 8.38 -1.74
C THR A 38 10.53 6.92 -1.57
N ALA A 39 9.25 6.62 -1.35
CA ALA A 39 8.75 5.25 -1.21
C ALA A 39 8.95 4.42 -2.49
N ILE A 40 8.70 5.02 -3.66
CA ILE A 40 8.97 4.40 -4.96
C ILE A 40 10.47 4.18 -5.15
N THR A 41 11.29 5.20 -4.91
CA THR A 41 12.76 5.10 -5.11
C THR A 41 13.36 4.01 -4.24
N ASP A 42 12.88 3.88 -3.00
CA ASP A 42 13.30 2.82 -2.10
C ASP A 42 12.83 1.44 -2.59
N LEU A 43 11.59 1.33 -3.07
CA LEU A 43 11.08 0.09 -3.64
C LEU A 43 11.89 -0.37 -4.87
N GLU A 44 12.16 0.54 -5.81
CA GLU A 44 12.99 0.30 -7.00
C GLU A 44 14.40 -0.17 -6.60
N ARG A 45 15.01 0.50 -5.62
CA ARG A 45 16.33 0.13 -5.09
C ARG A 45 16.34 -1.27 -4.49
N ARG A 46 15.31 -1.62 -3.72
CA ARG A 46 15.23 -2.92 -3.03
C ARG A 46 14.97 -4.07 -4.01
N LEU A 47 14.24 -3.80 -5.08
CA LEU A 47 13.98 -4.77 -6.14
C LEU A 47 15.10 -4.80 -7.19
N GLY A 48 15.99 -3.80 -7.21
CA GLY A 48 17.05 -3.68 -8.20
C GLY A 48 16.54 -3.39 -9.61
N VAL A 49 15.30 -2.93 -9.74
CA VAL A 49 14.64 -2.65 -11.02
C VAL A 49 14.01 -1.26 -11.00
N GLN A 50 14.00 -0.60 -12.14
CA GLN A 50 13.22 0.62 -12.32
C GLN A 50 11.76 0.22 -12.56
N LEU A 51 10.83 0.70 -11.74
CA LEU A 51 9.41 0.40 -11.84
C LEU A 51 8.65 1.48 -12.60
N LEU A 52 9.09 2.73 -12.53
CA LEU A 52 8.41 3.87 -13.13
C LEU A 52 9.36 4.72 -14.02
N VAL A 53 8.87 5.10 -15.20
CA VAL A 53 9.53 6.00 -16.15
C VAL A 53 8.70 7.27 -16.32
N ARG A 54 9.34 8.43 -16.16
CA ARG A 54 8.71 9.73 -16.43
C ARG A 54 8.95 10.11 -17.90
N ARG A 55 7.88 10.24 -18.69
CA ARG A 55 7.96 10.79 -20.04
C ARG A 55 7.43 12.22 -20.05
N ARG A 56 8.27 13.18 -20.45
CA ARG A 56 7.87 14.59 -20.62
C ARG A 56 6.61 14.62 -21.52
N ALA A 57 5.58 15.33 -21.07
CA ALA A 57 4.25 15.44 -21.69
C ALA A 57 3.29 14.23 -21.62
N LYS A 58 3.69 13.04 -21.12
CA LYS A 58 2.79 11.87 -20.99
C LYS A 58 2.52 11.38 -19.57
N GLY A 59 3.22 11.93 -18.58
CA GLY A 59 3.05 11.54 -17.18
C GLY A 59 4.01 10.42 -16.76
N VAL A 60 3.61 9.68 -15.73
CA VAL A 60 4.37 8.54 -15.19
C VAL A 60 3.81 7.25 -15.78
N HIS A 61 4.69 6.41 -16.31
CA HIS A 61 4.34 5.09 -16.82
C HIS A 61 5.17 4.01 -16.16
N GLU A 62 4.67 2.78 -16.13
CA GLU A 62 5.45 1.61 -15.73
C GLU A 62 6.61 1.37 -16.70
N THR A 63 7.76 0.98 -16.17
CA THR A 63 8.92 0.59 -16.97
C THR A 63 8.58 -0.69 -17.74
N GLY A 64 8.68 -0.64 -19.07
CA GLY A 64 8.38 -1.79 -19.92
C GLY A 64 6.89 -1.90 -20.27
N ALA A 65 6.27 -0.83 -20.77
CA ALA A 65 4.91 -0.85 -21.33
C ALA A 65 4.69 -1.89 -22.47
N GLU A 66 5.73 -2.63 -22.86
CA GLU A 66 5.75 -3.67 -23.90
C GLU A 66 5.75 -5.09 -23.31
N ALA A 67 6.10 -5.22 -22.02
CA ALA A 67 5.96 -6.42 -21.19
C ALA A 67 5.46 -5.97 -19.81
N GLY A 68 4.16 -5.67 -19.72
CA GLY A 68 3.54 -5.04 -18.55
C GLY A 68 3.82 -5.77 -17.24
N LEU A 69 3.94 -5.01 -16.16
CA LEU A 69 4.05 -5.59 -14.82
C LEU A 69 2.80 -6.42 -14.52
N ALA A 70 2.99 -7.72 -14.28
CA ALA A 70 1.93 -8.60 -13.80
C ALA A 70 1.88 -8.56 -12.27
N CYS A 71 0.81 -8.02 -11.72
CA CYS A 71 0.55 -8.12 -10.29
C CYS A 71 -0.16 -9.45 -10.00
N THR A 72 0.41 -10.29 -9.14
CA THR A 72 -0.25 -11.51 -8.66
C THR A 72 -0.45 -11.40 -7.15
N THR A 73 -1.69 -11.58 -6.68
CA THR A 73 -1.97 -11.63 -5.25
C THR A 73 -1.32 -12.86 -4.64
N VAL A 74 -0.22 -12.66 -3.92
CA VAL A 74 0.52 -13.76 -3.27
C VAL A 74 -0.24 -14.29 -2.05
N ARG A 75 -0.91 -13.42 -1.30
CA ARG A 75 -1.70 -13.79 -0.13
C ARG A 75 -2.74 -12.71 0.20
N SER A 76 -3.94 -13.13 0.56
CA SER A 76 -4.92 -12.28 1.27
C SER A 76 -5.12 -12.87 2.66
N SER A 77 -5.05 -12.04 3.69
CA SER A 77 -5.44 -12.39 5.06
C SER A 77 -6.77 -11.72 5.37
N LYS A 78 -7.67 -12.45 6.04
CA LYS A 78 -8.86 -11.83 6.65
C LYS A 78 -8.41 -11.12 7.92
N PRO A 79 -8.47 -9.78 8.00
CA PRO A 79 -8.22 -9.09 9.26
C PRO A 79 -9.33 -9.41 10.25
N TYR A 80 -8.97 -9.59 11.52
CA TYR A 80 -9.93 -9.79 12.61
C TYR A 80 -9.72 -8.68 13.65
N ALA A 81 -10.81 -8.10 14.14
CA ALA A 81 -10.79 -7.19 15.27
C ALA A 81 -11.28 -7.92 16.52
N ILE A 82 -10.58 -7.74 17.65
CA ILE A 82 -11.01 -8.25 18.95
C ILE A 82 -11.51 -7.05 19.74
N LEU A 83 -12.76 -7.12 20.17
CA LEU A 83 -13.44 -6.05 20.89
C LEU A 83 -13.84 -6.55 22.27
N SER A 84 -13.88 -5.66 23.26
CA SER A 84 -14.50 -6.00 24.54
C SER A 84 -15.99 -6.26 24.34
N PRO A 85 -16.63 -7.13 25.14
CA PRO A 85 -18.06 -7.42 24.99
C PRO A 85 -18.97 -6.18 25.12
N GLY A 86 -18.51 -5.12 25.79
CA GLY A 86 -19.25 -3.86 25.95
C GLY A 86 -18.96 -2.80 24.90
N HIS A 87 -18.10 -3.09 23.90
CA HIS A 87 -17.80 -2.13 22.83
C HIS A 87 -19.02 -1.94 21.92
N THR A 88 -19.27 -0.72 21.46
CA THR A 88 -20.38 -0.37 20.55
C THR A 88 -20.45 -1.23 19.28
N LEU A 89 -19.30 -1.73 18.81
CA LEU A 89 -19.19 -2.53 17.60
C LEU A 89 -19.23 -4.05 17.89
N ALA A 90 -19.26 -4.45 19.17
CA ALA A 90 -19.32 -5.84 19.58
C ALA A 90 -20.65 -6.49 19.14
N GLY A 91 -20.59 -7.75 18.73
CA GLY A 91 -21.75 -8.52 18.26
C GLY A 91 -22.16 -8.24 16.80
N ARG A 92 -21.54 -7.26 16.13
CA ARG A 92 -21.73 -7.06 14.69
C ARG A 92 -21.01 -8.15 13.89
N ALA A 93 -21.69 -8.71 12.89
CA ALA A 93 -21.13 -9.73 12.00
C ALA A 93 -20.01 -9.19 11.07
N ALA A 94 -20.00 -7.87 10.86
CA ALA A 94 -18.96 -7.17 10.10
C ALA A 94 -18.84 -5.72 10.58
N VAL A 95 -17.64 -5.19 10.47
CA VAL A 95 -17.28 -3.78 10.73
C VAL A 95 -16.38 -3.30 9.61
N SER A 96 -16.52 -2.04 9.22
CA SER A 96 -15.64 -1.41 8.23
C SER A 96 -14.35 -0.92 8.87
N LEU A 97 -13.29 -0.77 8.07
CA LEU A 97 -12.02 -0.22 8.55
C LEU A 97 -12.13 1.23 9.02
N THR A 98 -13.03 2.02 8.41
CA THR A 98 -13.25 3.42 8.79
C THR A 98 -13.88 3.52 10.18
N GLU A 99 -14.90 2.71 10.47
CA GLU A 99 -15.51 2.67 11.81
C GLU A 99 -14.50 2.28 12.89
N LEU A 100 -13.55 1.38 12.57
CA LEU A 100 -12.48 1.03 13.49
C LEU A 100 -11.42 2.13 13.62
N ALA A 101 -11.15 2.89 12.55
CA ALA A 101 -10.12 3.93 12.52
C ALA A 101 -10.44 5.10 13.46
N ASP A 102 -11.72 5.33 13.74
CA ASP A 102 -12.18 6.34 14.70
C ASP A 102 -12.07 5.87 16.17
N GLU A 103 -11.76 4.60 16.41
CA GLU A 103 -11.59 4.02 17.75
C GLU A 103 -10.09 3.91 18.13
N PRO A 104 -9.74 3.99 19.44
CA PRO A 104 -8.36 3.74 19.87
C PRO A 104 -8.00 2.24 19.73
N LEU A 105 -7.05 1.92 18.85
CA LEU A 105 -6.67 0.54 18.49
C LEU A 105 -5.24 0.18 18.91
N ILE A 106 -5.06 -1.08 19.33
CA ILE A 106 -3.73 -1.72 19.39
C ILE A 106 -3.57 -2.60 18.16
N VAL A 107 -2.69 -2.21 17.24
CA VAL A 107 -2.38 -2.99 16.04
C VAL A 107 -1.28 -4.00 16.38
N GLN A 108 -1.59 -5.29 16.34
CA GLN A 108 -0.54 -6.30 16.42
C GLN A 108 0.31 -6.25 15.13
N PRO A 109 1.64 -6.14 15.24
CA PRO A 109 2.48 -6.20 14.06
C PRO A 109 2.32 -7.57 13.38
N GLU A 110 2.16 -7.58 12.05
CA GLU A 110 2.06 -8.81 11.27
C GLU A 110 3.24 -9.73 11.61
N ARG A 111 2.95 -10.87 12.27
CA ARG A 111 3.96 -11.88 12.52
C ARG A 111 4.30 -12.58 11.21
N ARG A 112 5.51 -12.34 10.70
CA ARG A 112 6.13 -13.12 9.63
C ARG A 112 6.10 -14.60 10.02
N ARG A 113 5.27 -15.42 9.35
CA ARG A 113 5.48 -16.87 9.36
C ARG A 113 6.73 -17.18 8.54
N PRO A 114 7.62 -18.05 9.03
CA PRO A 114 8.88 -18.41 8.38
C PRO A 114 8.67 -19.06 7.01
#